data_AF-D5A885-F1
#
_entry.id   AF-D5A885-F1
#
_cell.length_a   1.000
_cell.length_b   1.000
_cell.length_c   1.000
_cell.angle_alpha   90.00
_cell.angle_beta   90.00
_cell.angle_gamma   90.00
#
_symmetry.space_group_name_H-M   'P 1'
#
loop_
_entity.id
_entity.type
_entity.pdbx_description
1 polymer ?
#
loop_
_entity_poly.entity_id
_entity_poly.type
_entity_poly.pdbx_seq_one_letter_code
_entity_poly.pdbx_strand_id
1 'polypeptide(L)'
;MAEFDSSRDEKLSLEEFKAGMSSWLKIATSTVGRSKSNNYSRKFLSSFQSRSKEEVEALENADEEDVTEVDNRKKIYLKAVMLMLGGAIIAGIFADPLVAAVDNFSDATSIPSFFISFIIMPLATNSSEGVSALIFASRKKKRTASLTFSEIYGAVTMNNTLCLGVFLAIIYIRGLDWDFSAEVLVIVLVVLVMGLLGSFRTTFPLWMSFIAFLFYPLTLAIVYVLDYVLGWS
;
A
#
# COMPACT_ATOMS: atom_id res chain seq x y z
N MET A 1 24.15 -10.53 25.49
CA MET A 1 25.40 -9.82 25.84
C MET A 1 26.59 -10.77 25.91
N ALA A 2 26.50 -11.91 26.61
CA ALA A 2 27.62 -12.88 26.70
C ALA A 2 28.10 -13.48 25.36
N GLU A 3 27.26 -13.51 24.31
CA GLU A 3 27.67 -14.02 22.99
C GLU A 3 28.57 -13.05 22.20
N PHE A 4 28.59 -11.77 22.55
CA PHE A 4 29.38 -10.75 21.86
C PHE A 4 30.64 -10.38 22.63
N ASP A 5 30.71 -10.70 23.91
CA ASP A 5 31.85 -10.41 24.79
C ASP A 5 32.84 -11.58 24.73
N SER A 6 33.75 -11.50 23.75
CA SER A 6 34.77 -12.53 23.50
C SER A 6 35.97 -12.36 24.45
N SER A 7 36.20 -11.14 24.93
CA SER A 7 37.26 -10.80 25.88
C SER A 7 36.87 -11.05 27.35
N ARG A 8 35.58 -11.29 27.64
CA ARG A 8 34.99 -11.50 28.98
C ARG A 8 35.25 -10.34 29.93
N ASP A 9 35.28 -9.12 29.41
CA ASP A 9 35.51 -7.91 30.20
C ASP A 9 34.20 -7.21 30.63
N GLU A 10 33.06 -7.87 30.37
CA GLU A 10 31.69 -7.40 30.61
C GLU A 10 31.35 -6.08 29.90
N LYS A 11 32.18 -5.66 28.95
CA LYS A 11 31.99 -4.48 28.11
C LYS A 11 31.93 -4.89 26.65
N LEU A 12 31.17 -4.14 25.87
CA LEU A 12 31.02 -4.40 24.45
C LEU A 12 31.92 -3.44 23.68
N SER A 13 33.11 -3.90 23.28
CA SER A 13 33.97 -3.08 22.42
C SER A 13 33.42 -3.00 21.00
N LEU A 14 33.75 -1.91 20.29
CA LEU A 14 33.28 -1.70 18.91
C LEU A 14 33.77 -2.80 17.94
N GLU A 15 34.94 -3.38 18.22
CA GLU A 15 35.51 -4.46 17.43
C GLU A 15 34.81 -5.81 17.70
N GLU A 16 34.47 -6.10 18.96
CA GLU A 16 33.63 -7.25 19.32
C GLU A 16 32.21 -7.15 18.75
N PHE A 17 31.62 -5.95 18.79
CA PHE A 17 30.32 -5.70 18.19
C PHE A 17 30.34 -5.95 16.67
N LYS A 18 31.34 -5.41 15.95
CA LYS A 18 31.51 -5.65 14.52
C LYS A 18 31.73 -7.13 14.21
N ALA A 19 32.57 -7.82 14.99
CA ALA A 19 32.86 -9.23 14.79
C ALA A 19 31.60 -10.09 15.02
N GLY A 20 30.86 -9.82 16.09
CA GLY A 20 29.61 -10.50 16.39
C GLY A 20 28.53 -10.25 15.34
N MET A 21 28.35 -8.99 14.90
CA MET A 21 27.42 -8.65 13.81
C MET A 21 27.81 -9.32 12.49
N SER A 22 29.09 -9.39 12.15
CA SER A 22 29.58 -10.06 10.93
C SER A 22 29.32 -11.56 10.97
N SER A 23 29.51 -12.19 12.14
CA SER A 23 29.17 -13.60 12.37
C SER A 23 27.66 -13.84 12.24
N TRP A 24 26.84 -13.02 12.90
CA TRP A 24 25.39 -13.07 12.79
C TRP A 24 24.90 -12.86 11.37
N LEU A 25 25.51 -11.93 10.61
CA LEU A 25 25.16 -11.67 9.22
C LEU A 25 25.52 -12.86 8.32
N LYS A 26 26.64 -13.55 8.58
CA LYS A 26 26.96 -14.82 7.91
C LYS A 26 25.97 -15.93 8.25
N ILE A 27 25.57 -16.07 9.51
CA ILE A 27 24.59 -17.06 9.95
C ILE A 27 23.22 -16.78 9.32
N ALA A 28 22.74 -15.53 9.37
CA ALA A 28 21.51 -15.10 8.73
C ALA A 28 21.56 -15.34 7.21
N THR A 29 22.67 -14.99 6.55
CA THR A 29 22.84 -15.17 5.10
C THR A 29 22.91 -16.66 4.71
N SER A 30 23.58 -17.49 5.50
CA SER A 30 23.63 -18.95 5.27
C SER A 30 22.31 -19.66 5.57
N THR A 31 21.53 -19.16 6.53
CA THR A 31 20.17 -19.63 6.85
C THR A 31 19.19 -19.27 5.73
N VAL A 32 19.33 -18.06 5.16
CA VAL A 32 18.58 -17.63 3.95
C VAL A 32 19.00 -18.44 2.71
N GLY A 33 20.27 -18.83 2.58
CA GLY A 33 20.79 -19.65 1.48
C GLY A 33 20.29 -21.11 1.46
N ARG A 34 19.86 -21.66 2.62
CA ARG A 34 19.41 -23.06 2.73
C ARG A 34 17.89 -23.23 2.52
N SER A 35 17.12 -22.13 2.51
CA SER A 35 15.70 -22.17 2.20
C SER A 35 15.47 -22.15 0.69
N LYS A 36 15.36 -23.33 0.08
CA LYS A 36 14.92 -23.52 -1.32
C LYS A 36 13.60 -22.81 -1.65
N SER A 37 12.81 -22.41 -0.64
CA SER A 37 11.54 -21.68 -0.81
C SER A 37 11.74 -20.23 -1.30
N ASN A 38 12.82 -19.56 -0.90
CA ASN A 38 12.97 -18.12 -1.13
C ASN A 38 13.42 -17.76 -2.56
N ASN A 39 14.20 -18.62 -3.21
CA ASN A 39 14.60 -18.42 -4.61
C ASN A 39 13.41 -18.60 -5.57
N TYR A 40 12.48 -19.51 -5.28
CA TYR A 40 11.25 -19.65 -6.07
C TYR A 40 10.28 -18.50 -5.83
N SER A 41 10.19 -17.95 -4.63
CA SER A 41 9.31 -16.81 -4.36
C SER A 41 9.83 -15.53 -5.01
N ARG A 42 11.14 -15.24 -4.90
CA ARG A 42 11.75 -14.09 -5.57
C ARG A 42 11.70 -14.21 -7.11
N LYS A 43 12.01 -15.39 -7.65
CA LYS A 43 11.96 -15.64 -9.10
C LYS A 43 10.51 -15.63 -9.62
N PHE A 44 9.54 -16.08 -8.82
CA PHE A 44 8.12 -16.00 -9.15
C PHE A 44 7.61 -14.56 -9.11
N LEU A 45 7.91 -13.80 -8.04
CA LEU A 45 7.63 -12.37 -7.92
C LEU A 45 8.24 -11.58 -9.08
N SER A 46 9.51 -11.81 -9.42
CA SER A 46 10.15 -11.13 -10.54
C SER A 46 9.54 -11.54 -11.89
N SER A 47 9.21 -12.81 -12.08
CA SER A 47 8.54 -13.30 -13.30
C SER A 47 7.08 -12.85 -13.42
N PHE A 48 6.46 -12.44 -12.31
CA PHE A 48 5.11 -11.91 -12.29
C PHE A 48 5.10 -10.40 -12.43
N GLN A 49 6.04 -9.70 -11.82
CA GLN A 49 6.25 -8.28 -12.08
C GLN A 49 6.70 -8.03 -13.52
N SER A 50 7.42 -8.97 -14.15
CA SER A 50 7.65 -8.93 -15.59
C SER A 50 6.38 -9.24 -16.38
N ARG A 51 5.46 -10.07 -15.87
CA ARG A 51 4.21 -10.42 -16.55
C ARG A 51 3.10 -9.38 -16.43
N SER A 52 3.00 -8.73 -15.28
CA SER A 52 2.11 -7.57 -15.08
C SER A 52 2.62 -6.39 -15.89
N LYS A 53 3.95 -6.21 -15.96
CA LYS A 53 4.57 -5.30 -16.92
C LYS A 53 4.29 -5.73 -18.35
N GLU A 54 4.49 -6.98 -18.75
CA GLU A 54 4.18 -7.46 -20.10
C GLU A 54 2.70 -7.35 -20.46
N GLU A 55 1.76 -7.52 -19.51
CA GLU A 55 0.32 -7.36 -19.79
C GLU A 55 -0.09 -5.88 -19.87
N VAL A 56 0.50 -4.99 -19.06
CA VAL A 56 0.33 -3.53 -19.18
C VAL A 56 1.01 -3.01 -20.45
N GLU A 57 2.21 -3.50 -20.74
CA GLU A 57 3.00 -3.20 -21.93
C GLU A 57 2.37 -3.83 -23.17
N ALA A 58 1.68 -4.97 -23.10
CA ALA A 58 0.89 -5.51 -24.22
C ALA A 58 -0.43 -4.75 -24.45
N LEU A 59 -0.99 -4.12 -23.41
CA LEU A 59 -2.11 -3.19 -23.54
C LEU A 59 -1.63 -1.83 -24.08
N GLU A 60 -0.41 -1.40 -23.75
CA GLU A 60 0.24 -0.18 -24.24
C GLU A 60 0.78 -0.37 -25.68
N ASN A 61 1.35 -1.53 -26.00
CA ASN A 61 1.82 -1.92 -27.35
C ASN A 61 0.67 -2.26 -28.31
N ALA A 62 -0.57 -2.44 -27.81
CA ALA A 62 -1.74 -2.44 -28.68
C ALA A 62 -2.04 -1.04 -29.25
N ASP A 63 -1.54 0.01 -28.59
CA ASP A 63 -1.62 1.41 -29.04
C ASP A 63 -0.28 1.93 -29.64
N GLU A 64 0.86 1.27 -29.38
CA GLU A 64 2.17 1.63 -29.92
C GLU A 64 2.86 0.45 -30.64
N GLU A 65 2.38 0.09 -31.83
CA GLU A 65 3.17 -0.71 -32.80
C GLU A 65 4.35 0.12 -33.37
N ASP A 66 5.25 0.66 -32.54
CA ASP A 66 6.61 0.99 -33.01
C ASP A 66 7.58 1.32 -31.87
N VAL A 67 8.24 0.33 -31.25
CA VAL A 67 9.52 0.63 -30.59
C VAL A 67 10.56 -0.47 -30.81
N THR A 68 11.55 -0.07 -31.58
CA THR A 68 12.78 -0.74 -31.97
C THR A 68 13.70 -1.13 -30.80
N GLU A 69 14.57 -2.12 -31.09
CA GLU A 69 15.58 -2.77 -30.24
C GLU A 69 16.11 -1.98 -29.03
N VAL A 70 16.01 -2.65 -27.87
CA VAL A 70 16.45 -2.16 -26.56
C VAL A 70 17.97 -2.32 -26.40
N ASP A 71 18.73 -1.24 -26.61
CA ASP A 71 20.19 -1.22 -26.31
C ASP A 71 20.63 -0.14 -25.29
N ASN A 72 19.73 0.43 -24.47
CA ASN A 72 20.22 1.40 -23.49
C ASN A 72 19.43 1.43 -22.18
N ARG A 73 19.93 0.68 -21.18
CA ARG A 73 19.46 0.73 -19.78
C ARG A 73 19.31 2.16 -19.27
N LYS A 74 20.24 3.05 -19.62
CA LYS A 74 20.18 4.48 -19.26
C LYS A 74 18.96 5.21 -19.86
N LYS A 75 18.59 4.90 -21.12
CA LYS A 75 17.39 5.45 -21.77
C LYS A 75 16.11 4.94 -21.10
N ILE A 76 16.07 3.67 -20.69
CA ILE A 76 14.93 3.11 -19.93
C ILE A 76 14.76 3.82 -18.59
N TYR A 77 15.83 3.97 -17.81
CA TYR A 77 15.77 4.68 -16.54
C TYR A 77 15.33 6.14 -16.71
N LEU A 78 15.86 6.82 -17.73
CA LEU A 78 15.49 8.20 -18.02
C LEU A 78 14.02 8.31 -18.46
N LYS A 79 13.54 7.41 -19.33
CA LYS A 79 12.12 7.34 -19.75
C LYS A 79 11.22 7.11 -18.53
N ALA A 80 11.57 6.17 -17.65
CA ALA A 80 10.80 5.88 -16.44
C ALA A 80 10.73 7.09 -15.49
N VAL A 81 11.87 7.76 -15.24
CA VAL A 81 11.90 8.97 -14.39
C VAL A 81 11.06 10.10 -15.02
N MET A 82 11.17 10.31 -16.33
CA MET A 82 10.36 11.32 -17.02
C MET A 82 8.85 11.00 -16.95
N LEU A 83 8.47 9.74 -17.15
CA LEU A 83 7.07 9.30 -17.03
C LEU A 83 6.55 9.48 -15.61
N MET A 84 7.33 9.13 -14.58
CA MET A 84 6.94 9.33 -13.18
C MET A 84 6.77 10.80 -12.82
N LEU A 85 7.69 11.66 -13.26
CA LEU A 85 7.59 13.11 -13.07
C LEU A 85 6.41 13.72 -13.82
N GLY A 86 6.22 13.33 -15.08
CA GLY A 86 5.09 13.77 -15.89
C GLY A 86 3.75 13.40 -15.25
N GLY A 87 3.61 12.13 -14.81
CA GLY A 87 2.44 11.66 -14.08
C GLY A 87 2.19 12.44 -12.78
N ALA A 88 3.24 12.73 -12.00
CA ALA A 88 3.12 13.52 -10.78
C ALA A 88 2.68 14.98 -11.05
N ILE A 89 3.20 15.61 -12.11
CA ILE A 89 2.80 16.96 -12.51
C ILE A 89 1.34 16.98 -12.94
N ILE A 90 0.92 16.02 -13.78
CA ILE A 90 -0.47 15.89 -14.21
C ILE A 90 -1.37 15.67 -12.99
N ALA A 91 -1.03 14.75 -12.09
CA ALA A 91 -1.79 14.52 -10.86
C ALA A 91 -1.90 15.79 -10.00
N GLY A 92 -0.83 16.58 -9.89
CA GLY A 92 -0.87 17.87 -9.20
C GLY A 92 -1.80 18.89 -9.87
N ILE A 93 -1.78 19.00 -11.20
CA ILE A 93 -2.66 19.91 -11.96
C ILE A 93 -4.14 19.51 -11.79
N PHE A 94 -4.43 18.21 -11.72
CA PHE A 94 -5.80 17.69 -11.60
C PHE A 94 -6.29 17.56 -10.16
N ALA A 95 -5.42 17.71 -9.15
CA ALA A 95 -5.80 17.62 -7.75
C ALA A 95 -6.81 18.72 -7.35
N ASP A 96 -6.51 19.99 -7.66
CA ASP A 96 -7.40 21.11 -7.29
C ASP A 96 -8.78 21.03 -8.01
N PRO A 97 -8.85 20.77 -9.33
CA PRO A 97 -10.13 20.53 -10.00
C PRO A 97 -10.94 19.36 -9.42
N LEU A 98 -10.27 18.28 -8.98
CA LEU A 98 -10.94 17.14 -8.38
C LEU A 98 -11.57 17.50 -7.04
N VAL A 99 -10.84 18.21 -6.17
CA VAL A 99 -11.37 18.71 -4.89
C VAL A 99 -12.56 19.64 -5.14
N ALA A 100 -12.43 20.58 -6.08
CA ALA A 100 -13.53 21.48 -6.44
C ALA A 100 -14.75 20.74 -7.00
N ALA A 101 -14.56 19.65 -7.76
CA ALA A 101 -15.67 18.84 -8.25
C ALA A 101 -16.41 18.14 -7.10
N VAL A 102 -15.67 17.64 -6.10
CA VAL A 102 -16.26 17.04 -4.89
C VAL A 102 -17.06 18.08 -4.11
N ASP A 103 -16.52 19.28 -3.91
CA ASP A 103 -17.21 20.35 -3.17
C ASP A 103 -18.49 20.81 -3.88
N ASN A 104 -18.42 21.04 -5.20
CA ASN A 104 -19.62 21.39 -5.98
C ASN A 104 -20.67 20.26 -5.97
N PHE A 105 -20.24 19.00 -5.94
CA PHE A 105 -21.15 17.85 -5.83
C PHE A 105 -21.76 17.74 -4.43
N SER A 106 -20.98 18.01 -3.39
CA SER A 106 -21.43 18.11 -2.00
C SER A 106 -22.52 19.17 -1.86
N ASP A 107 -22.29 20.37 -2.39
CA ASP A 107 -23.24 21.48 -2.34
C ASP A 107 -24.53 21.16 -3.10
N ALA A 108 -24.43 20.55 -4.29
CA ALA A 108 -25.59 20.20 -5.11
C ALA A 108 -26.45 19.08 -4.50
N THR A 109 -25.84 18.15 -3.76
CA THR A 109 -26.53 16.98 -3.20
C THR A 109 -26.85 17.11 -1.70
N SER A 110 -26.32 18.14 -1.03
CA SER A 110 -26.40 18.33 0.42
C SER A 110 -25.81 17.17 1.23
N ILE A 111 -24.86 16.43 0.65
CA ILE A 111 -24.10 15.34 1.29
C ILE A 111 -22.69 15.87 1.57
N PRO A 112 -22.09 15.70 2.75
CA PRO A 112 -20.76 16.24 3.03
C PRO A 112 -19.68 15.71 2.10
N SER A 113 -18.74 16.60 1.73
CA SER A 113 -17.55 16.28 0.94
C SER A 113 -16.76 15.09 1.48
N PHE A 114 -16.75 14.85 2.80
CA PHE A 114 -16.12 13.67 3.40
C PHE A 114 -16.70 12.36 2.86
N PHE A 115 -18.03 12.18 2.90
CA PHE A 115 -18.68 10.95 2.46
C PHE A 115 -18.49 10.71 0.96
N ILE A 116 -18.58 11.77 0.16
CA ILE A 116 -18.35 11.72 -1.27
C ILE A 116 -16.91 11.32 -1.55
N SER A 117 -15.93 11.97 -0.90
CA SER A 117 -14.51 11.64 -1.04
C SER A 117 -14.20 10.21 -0.62
N PHE A 118 -14.77 9.76 0.52
CA PHE A 118 -14.53 8.43 1.07
C PHE A 118 -15.00 7.30 0.14
N ILE A 119 -16.02 7.55 -0.68
CA ILE A 119 -16.55 6.60 -1.65
C ILE A 119 -15.88 6.77 -3.01
N ILE A 120 -15.90 7.98 -3.56
CA ILE A 120 -15.52 8.23 -4.95
C ILE A 120 -14.00 8.19 -5.12
N MET A 121 -13.22 8.76 -4.19
CA MET A 121 -11.77 8.85 -4.37
C MET A 121 -11.12 7.46 -4.41
N PRO A 122 -11.38 6.53 -3.48
CA PRO A 122 -10.81 5.18 -3.57
C PRO A 122 -11.24 4.43 -4.83
N LEU A 123 -12.46 4.63 -5.31
CA LEU A 123 -12.93 4.04 -6.56
C LEU A 123 -12.18 4.61 -7.77
N ALA A 124 -11.97 5.92 -7.82
CA ALA A 124 -11.24 6.56 -8.91
C ALA A 124 -9.76 6.17 -8.89
N THR A 125 -9.08 6.29 -7.76
CA THR A 125 -7.62 6.14 -7.67
C THR A 125 -7.16 4.69 -7.65
N ASN A 126 -7.96 3.77 -7.12
CA ASN A 126 -7.55 2.36 -6.92
C ASN A 126 -8.29 1.38 -7.83
N SER A 127 -9.14 1.85 -8.75
CA SER A 127 -9.89 0.99 -9.67
C SER A 127 -8.99 0.11 -10.53
N SER A 128 -7.93 0.68 -11.11
CA SER A 128 -7.00 -0.04 -12.00
C SER A 128 -6.25 -1.17 -11.28
N GLU A 129 -5.86 -0.93 -10.02
CA GLU A 129 -5.25 -1.95 -9.15
C GLU A 129 -6.26 -3.05 -8.78
N GLY A 130 -7.48 -2.66 -8.42
CA GLY A 130 -8.56 -3.60 -8.08
C GLY A 130 -8.95 -4.52 -9.24
N VAL A 131 -9.07 -3.97 -10.46
CA VAL A 131 -9.37 -4.75 -11.67
C VAL A 131 -8.22 -5.71 -11.99
N SER A 132 -6.97 -5.25 -11.92
CA SER A 132 -5.79 -6.09 -12.16
C SER A 132 -5.70 -7.24 -11.15
N ALA A 133 -5.95 -6.95 -9.87
CA ALA A 133 -6.02 -7.96 -8.83
C ALA A 133 -7.13 -8.99 -9.08
N LEU A 134 -8.30 -8.56 -9.54
CA LEU A 134 -9.43 -9.45 -9.84
C LEU A 134 -9.09 -10.39 -11.01
N ILE A 135 -8.53 -9.84 -12.10
CA ILE A 135 -8.06 -10.63 -13.25
C ILE A 135 -7.03 -11.65 -12.78
N PHE A 136 -6.11 -11.25 -11.91
CA PHE A 136 -5.06 -12.14 -11.42
C PHE A 136 -5.61 -13.25 -10.50
N ALA A 137 -6.52 -12.91 -9.58
CA ALA A 137 -7.19 -13.86 -8.70
C ALA A 137 -8.10 -14.85 -9.46
N SER A 138 -8.67 -14.43 -10.60
CA SER A 138 -9.55 -15.26 -11.45
C SER A 138 -8.84 -16.48 -12.06
N ARG A 139 -7.50 -16.52 -12.07
CA ARG A 139 -6.70 -17.65 -12.61
C ARG A 139 -6.68 -18.89 -11.69
N LYS A 140 -7.46 -18.89 -10.60
CA LYS A 140 -7.78 -20.02 -9.68
C LYS A 140 -6.57 -20.81 -9.12
N LYS A 141 -5.37 -20.21 -9.10
CA LYS A 141 -4.18 -20.81 -8.47
C LYS A 141 -4.01 -20.27 -7.05
N LYS A 142 -3.98 -21.15 -6.04
CA LYS A 142 -3.84 -20.77 -4.62
C LYS A 142 -2.64 -19.86 -4.34
N ARG A 143 -1.49 -20.15 -4.98
CA ARG A 143 -0.25 -19.39 -4.84
C ARG A 143 -0.35 -17.99 -5.45
N THR A 144 -1.04 -17.88 -6.58
CA THR A 144 -1.33 -16.62 -7.27
C THR A 144 -2.22 -15.74 -6.40
N ALA A 145 -3.35 -16.25 -5.91
CA ALA A 145 -4.27 -15.51 -5.05
C ALA A 145 -3.64 -15.05 -3.72
N SER A 146 -2.81 -15.89 -3.08
CA SER A 146 -2.13 -15.51 -1.83
C SER A 146 -1.10 -14.39 -2.05
N LEU A 147 -0.47 -14.36 -3.23
CA LEU A 147 0.47 -13.31 -3.60
C LEU A 147 -0.26 -12.00 -3.91
N THR A 148 -1.34 -12.06 -4.70
CA THR A 148 -2.23 -10.90 -4.96
C THR A 148 -2.70 -10.28 -3.65
N PHE A 149 -3.12 -11.12 -2.70
CA PHE A 149 -3.57 -10.67 -1.39
C PHE A 149 -2.45 -9.94 -0.63
N SER A 150 -1.22 -10.48 -0.65
CA SER A 150 -0.08 -9.85 0.01
C SER A 150 0.33 -8.53 -0.65
N GLU A 151 0.18 -8.43 -1.97
CA GLU A 151 0.46 -7.21 -2.74
C GLU A 151 -0.53 -6.10 -2.38
N ILE A 152 -1.83 -6.36 -2.47
CA ILE A 152 -2.87 -5.39 -2.09
C ILE A 152 -2.72 -5.00 -0.62
N TYR A 153 -2.48 -5.97 0.25
CA TYR A 153 -2.30 -5.70 1.68
C TYR A 153 -1.09 -4.79 1.93
N GLY A 154 0.03 -5.04 1.24
CA GLY A 154 1.21 -4.19 1.30
C GLY A 154 0.96 -2.78 0.73
N ALA A 155 0.30 -2.69 -0.42
CA ALA A 155 -0.04 -1.42 -1.08
C ALA A 155 -0.94 -0.56 -0.20
N VAL A 156 -2.02 -1.12 0.36
CA VAL A 156 -2.93 -0.42 1.27
C VAL A 156 -2.23 0.00 2.55
N THR A 157 -1.39 -0.86 3.14
CA THR A 157 -0.63 -0.52 4.36
C THR A 157 0.34 0.63 4.12
N MET A 158 1.07 0.59 3.00
CA MET A 158 2.00 1.64 2.61
C MET A 158 1.25 2.95 2.35
N ASN A 159 0.17 2.91 1.56
CA ASN A 159 -0.61 4.10 1.23
C ASN A 159 -1.16 4.75 2.50
N ASN A 160 -1.84 3.99 3.37
CA ASN A 160 -2.44 4.55 4.57
C ASN A 160 -1.40 5.09 5.56
N THR A 161 -0.29 4.36 5.80
CA THR A 161 0.70 4.76 6.81
C THR A 161 1.53 5.96 6.33
N LEU A 162 2.00 5.93 5.07
CA LEU A 162 2.82 7.00 4.51
C LEU A 162 1.98 8.25 4.25
N CYS A 163 0.79 8.10 3.65
CA CYS A 163 -0.09 9.23 3.37
C CYS A 163 -0.52 9.93 4.66
N LEU A 164 -0.97 9.17 5.68
CA LEU A 164 -1.32 9.74 6.98
C LEU A 164 -0.11 10.45 7.62
N GLY A 165 1.07 9.84 7.59
CA GLY A 165 2.28 10.44 8.14
C GLY A 165 2.68 11.76 7.46
N VAL A 166 2.64 11.80 6.12
CA VAL A 166 2.94 13.02 5.36
C VAL A 166 1.88 14.09 5.60
N PHE A 167 0.60 13.71 5.64
CA PHE A 167 -0.50 14.64 5.91
C PHE A 167 -0.40 15.28 7.29
N LEU A 168 -0.18 14.48 8.34
CA LEU A 168 0.03 14.96 9.71
C LEU A 168 1.27 15.86 9.81
N ALA A 169 2.36 15.52 9.10
CA ALA A 169 3.55 16.37 9.07
C ALA A 169 3.28 17.75 8.47
N ILE A 170 2.48 17.81 7.39
CA ILE A 170 2.11 19.09 6.76
C ILE A 170 1.22 19.92 7.69
N ILE A 171 0.22 19.30 8.34
CA ILE A 171 -0.65 19.95 9.32
C ILE A 171 0.17 20.54 10.46
N TYR A 172 1.10 19.76 11.01
CA TYR A 172 1.98 20.20 12.09
C TYR A 172 2.88 21.37 11.67
N ILE A 173 3.52 21.31 10.50
CA ILE A 173 4.41 22.37 10.01
C ILE A 173 3.63 23.66 9.70
N ARG A 174 2.39 23.55 9.20
CA ARG A 174 1.54 24.70 8.87
C ARG A 174 0.71 25.23 10.04
N GLY A 175 0.68 24.52 11.17
CA GLY A 175 -0.15 24.89 12.32
C GLY A 175 -1.64 24.90 12.00
N LEU A 176 -2.09 23.96 11.17
CA LEU A 176 -3.51 23.80 10.83
C LEU A 176 -4.23 23.09 11.98
N ASP A 177 -5.45 23.52 12.29
CA ASP A 177 -6.29 22.84 13.27
C ASP A 177 -6.76 21.47 12.72
N TRP A 178 -6.79 20.47 13.60
CA TRP A 178 -7.20 19.12 13.26
C TRP A 178 -8.64 18.89 13.75
N ASP A 179 -9.59 18.96 12.81
CA ASP A 179 -11.03 18.87 13.09
C ASP A 179 -11.67 17.54 12.62
N PHE A 180 -10.87 16.58 12.13
CA PHE A 180 -11.33 15.29 11.61
C PHE A 180 -10.97 14.12 12.54
N SER A 181 -11.05 14.33 13.86
CA SER A 181 -10.57 13.35 14.84
C SER A 181 -11.51 12.14 14.90
N ALA A 182 -12.82 12.37 14.82
CA ALA A 182 -13.82 11.31 14.88
C ALA A 182 -13.69 10.33 13.69
N GLU A 183 -13.56 10.84 12.47
CA GLU A 183 -13.51 10.04 11.24
C GLU A 183 -12.25 9.19 11.18
N VAL A 184 -11.09 9.79 11.47
CA VAL A 184 -9.82 9.08 11.46
C VAL A 184 -9.78 8.01 12.54
N LEU A 185 -10.34 8.28 13.73
CA LEU A 185 -10.44 7.29 14.81
C LEU A 185 -11.30 6.10 14.40
N VAL A 186 -12.45 6.31 13.77
CA VAL A 186 -13.33 5.24 13.30
C VAL A 186 -12.62 4.38 12.25
N ILE A 187 -11.93 5.00 11.29
CA ILE A 187 -11.17 4.29 10.25
C ILE A 187 -10.05 3.46 10.89
N VAL A 188 -9.27 4.05 11.80
CA VAL A 188 -8.18 3.36 12.51
C VAL A 188 -8.72 2.17 13.31
N LEU A 189 -9.84 2.32 14.00
CA LEU A 189 -10.45 1.24 14.77
C LEU A 189 -10.83 0.06 13.87
N VAL A 190 -11.47 0.32 12.72
CA VAL A 190 -11.83 -0.75 11.78
C VAL A 190 -10.61 -1.41 11.17
N VAL A 191 -9.56 -0.65 10.84
CA VAL A 191 -8.27 -1.20 10.37
C VAL A 191 -7.64 -2.08 11.45
N LEU A 192 -7.66 -1.69 12.72
CA LEU A 192 -7.13 -2.49 13.82
C LEU A 192 -7.93 -3.77 14.03
N VAL A 193 -9.26 -3.71 14.01
CA VAL A 193 -10.13 -4.89 14.12
C VAL A 193 -9.85 -5.86 12.98
N MET A 194 -9.79 -5.37 11.74
CA MET A 194 -9.46 -6.21 10.58
C MET A 194 -8.03 -6.76 10.61
N GLY A 195 -7.07 -5.95 11.03
CA GLY A 195 -5.68 -6.37 11.20
C GLY A 195 -5.55 -7.47 12.24
N LEU A 196 -6.25 -7.36 13.37
CA LEU A 196 -6.28 -8.38 14.41
C LEU A 196 -6.95 -9.66 13.90
N LEU A 197 -8.13 -9.57 13.27
CA LEU A 197 -8.81 -10.73 12.68
C LEU A 197 -7.95 -11.46 11.65
N GLY A 198 -7.25 -10.70 10.81
CA GLY A 198 -6.29 -11.23 9.83
C GLY A 198 -5.03 -11.83 10.48
N SER A 199 -4.58 -11.30 11.62
CA SER A 199 -3.42 -11.82 12.35
C SER A 199 -3.68 -13.20 12.95
N PHE A 200 -4.88 -13.44 13.48
CA PHE A 200 -5.25 -14.72 14.07
C PHE A 200 -5.56 -15.83 13.05
N ARG A 201 -5.67 -15.50 11.75
CA ARG A 201 -6.12 -16.44 10.71
C ARG A 201 -5.21 -16.39 9.48
N THR A 202 -4.51 -17.49 9.23
CA THR A 202 -3.66 -17.65 8.03
C THR A 202 -4.43 -18.10 6.79
N THR A 203 -5.67 -18.57 6.94
CA THR A 203 -6.55 -18.99 5.84
C THR A 203 -7.88 -18.24 5.91
N PHE A 204 -8.19 -17.50 4.84
CA PHE A 204 -9.41 -16.70 4.76
C PHE A 204 -10.57 -17.46 4.07
N PRO A 205 -11.59 -17.96 4.82
CA PRO A 205 -12.83 -18.44 4.23
C PRO A 205 -13.60 -17.31 3.53
N LEU A 206 -14.38 -17.68 2.51
CA LEU A 206 -15.21 -16.74 1.74
C LEU A 206 -16.16 -15.91 2.62
N TRP A 207 -16.62 -16.43 3.77
CA TRP A 207 -17.51 -15.65 4.63
C TRP A 207 -16.85 -14.36 5.13
N MET A 208 -15.53 -14.35 5.34
CA MET A 208 -14.83 -13.15 5.82
C MET A 208 -14.90 -12.01 4.81
N SER A 209 -15.09 -12.33 3.52
CA SER A 209 -15.36 -11.33 2.49
C SER A 209 -16.67 -10.59 2.77
N PHE A 210 -17.75 -11.29 3.15
CA PHE A 210 -19.02 -10.63 3.49
C PHE A 210 -18.89 -9.71 4.71
N ILE A 211 -18.14 -10.14 5.72
CA ILE A 211 -17.84 -9.32 6.89
C ILE A 211 -17.09 -8.05 6.45
N ALA A 212 -16.06 -8.19 5.60
CA ALA A 212 -15.30 -7.06 5.08
C ALA A 212 -16.13 -6.09 4.24
N PHE A 213 -17.01 -6.61 3.38
CA PHE A 213 -17.94 -5.77 2.62
C PHE A 213 -18.93 -5.02 3.52
N LEU A 214 -19.36 -5.62 4.64
CA LEU A 214 -20.29 -4.98 5.58
C LEU A 214 -19.62 -3.90 6.43
N PHE A 215 -18.32 -4.02 6.72
CA PHE A 215 -17.59 -3.01 7.48
C PHE A 215 -17.55 -1.65 6.78
N TYR A 216 -17.58 -1.62 5.44
CA TYR A 216 -17.55 -0.38 4.66
C TYR A 216 -18.79 0.52 4.84
N PRO A 217 -20.04 0.05 4.63
CA PRO A 217 -21.22 0.85 4.96
C PRO A 217 -21.38 1.07 6.46
N LEU A 218 -20.90 0.15 7.30
CA LEU A 218 -20.94 0.31 8.76
C LEU A 218 -20.02 1.45 9.23
N THR A 219 -18.83 1.60 8.65
CA THR A 219 -17.96 2.77 8.94
C THR A 219 -18.64 4.08 8.60
N LEU A 220 -19.31 4.15 7.45
CA LEU A 220 -20.05 5.35 7.04
C LEU A 220 -21.20 5.66 7.99
N ALA A 221 -21.95 4.64 8.41
CA ALA A 221 -23.04 4.82 9.37
C ALA A 221 -22.54 5.30 10.73
N ILE A 222 -21.41 4.76 11.22
CA ILE A 222 -20.81 5.18 12.49
C ILE A 222 -20.33 6.63 12.41
N VAL A 223 -19.62 7.02 11.34
CA VAL A 223 -19.20 8.41 11.15
C VAL A 223 -20.40 9.34 11.09
N TYR A 224 -21.45 8.98 10.35
CA TYR A 224 -22.68 9.76 10.29
C TYR A 224 -23.31 9.96 11.67
N VAL A 225 -23.37 8.92 12.51
CA VAL A 225 -23.93 9.04 13.87
C VAL A 225 -23.03 9.89 14.77
N LEU A 226 -21.70 9.72 14.73
CA LEU A 226 -20.79 10.52 15.54
C LEU A 226 -20.85 12.01 15.19
N ASP A 227 -20.86 12.32 13.90
CA ASP A 227 -20.79 13.69 13.41
C ASP A 227 -22.16 14.39 13.56
N TYR A 228 -23.23 13.78 13.05
CA TYR A 228 -24.56 14.42 13.03
C TYR A 228 -25.39 14.27 14.30
N VAL A 229 -25.21 13.19 15.07
CA VAL A 229 -26.05 12.94 16.25
C VAL A 229 -25.32 13.33 17.54
N LEU A 230 -24.01 13.11 17.60
CA LEU A 230 -23.20 13.41 18.79
C LEU A 230 -22.43 14.72 18.68
N GLY A 231 -22.33 15.33 17.49
CA GLY A 231 -21.66 16.61 17.27
C GLY A 231 -20.18 16.56 17.56
N TRP A 232 -19.54 15.40 17.33
CA TRP A 232 -18.13 15.19 17.63
C TRP A 232 -17.29 15.35 16.36
N SER A 233 -16.59 16.49 16.26
CA SER A 233 -15.51 16.78 15.30
C SER A 233 -14.14 16.45 15.90
#